data_AF-A0AAJ0N4F6-F1
#
_entry.id   AF-A0AAJ0N4F6-F1
#
_cell.length_a   1.000
_cell.length_b   1.000
_cell.length_c   1.000
_cell.angle_alpha   90.00
_cell.angle_beta   90.00
_cell.angle_gamma   90.00
#
_symmetry.space_group_name_H-M   'P 1'
#
loop_
_entity.id
_entity.type
_entity.pdbx_description
1 polymer ?
#
loop_
_entity_poly.entity_id
_entity_poly.type
_entity_poly.pdbx_seq_one_letter_code
_entity_poly.pdbx_strand_id
1 'polypeptide(L)'
;MELAPSAYRLEDSEADATRRDKEAFAAWLSRSYVRVELPNEFVELFGSTKLKEFFSGVAKKYSEQIQGIYLDLRPRSDDSDAQYSPTQVAKFVGPYQLRVTIVVQDPAAVEAVETELKALVDKRIPAAGGKVSRLKASAEKGIDLITDVVTIDGWTARDLMGNIRFTDWDHLSGTDESDP
;
A
#
# COMPACT_ATOMS: atom_id res chain seq x y z
N MET A 1 -7.19 9.41 -39.21
CA MET A 1 -7.66 8.52 -38.13
C MET A 1 -7.23 9.19 -36.84
N GLU A 2 -8.15 9.94 -36.23
CA GLU A 2 -7.85 10.71 -35.01
C GLU A 2 -7.68 9.73 -33.85
N LEU A 3 -6.54 9.81 -33.17
CA LEU A 3 -6.33 9.20 -31.87
C LEU A 3 -7.16 10.01 -30.87
N ALA A 4 -8.33 9.50 -30.48
CA ALA A 4 -9.00 10.03 -29.31
C ALA A 4 -8.16 9.63 -28.08
N PRO A 5 -7.59 10.57 -27.33
CA PRO A 5 -7.04 10.25 -26.02
C PRO A 5 -8.25 9.88 -25.16
N SER A 6 -8.35 8.64 -24.71
CA SER A 6 -9.30 8.24 -23.68
C SER A 6 -8.89 8.94 -22.38
N ALA A 7 -9.26 10.21 -22.25
CA ALA A 7 -9.15 10.95 -21.02
C ALA A 7 -10.11 10.30 -20.03
N TYR A 8 -9.60 9.42 -19.18
CA TYR A 8 -10.32 8.86 -18.05
C TYR A 8 -10.93 10.02 -17.25
N ARG A 9 -12.26 10.16 -17.28
CA ARG A 9 -12.97 11.07 -16.39
C ARG A 9 -13.20 10.34 -15.07
N LEU A 10 -12.75 10.96 -13.99
CA LEU A 10 -12.88 10.47 -12.61
C LEU A 10 -14.35 10.24 -12.16
N GLU A 11 -15.30 10.78 -12.91
CA GLU A 11 -16.74 10.71 -12.66
C GLU A 11 -17.41 9.45 -13.27
N ASP A 12 -16.72 8.69 -14.12
CA ASP A 12 -17.21 7.40 -14.67
C ASP A 12 -17.05 6.27 -13.65
N SER A 13 -17.53 6.52 -12.43
CA SER A 13 -17.28 5.68 -11.27
C SER A 13 -18.17 4.44 -11.21
N GLU A 14 -17.51 3.32 -10.92
CA GLU A 14 -17.99 2.07 -10.29
C GLU A 14 -18.45 0.90 -11.18
N ALA A 15 -18.97 1.11 -12.39
CA ALA A 15 -19.63 0.00 -13.12
C ALA A 15 -18.74 -0.84 -14.08
N ASP A 16 -17.74 -0.26 -14.77
CA ASP A 16 -17.19 -0.92 -15.97
C ASP A 16 -15.65 -0.93 -16.10
N ALA A 17 -14.90 -0.58 -15.05
CA ALA A 17 -13.44 -0.71 -15.12
C ALA A 17 -13.06 -2.20 -15.11
N THR A 18 -12.62 -2.70 -16.26
CA THR A 18 -12.17 -4.10 -16.38
C THR A 18 -10.93 -4.30 -15.53
N ARG A 19 -10.59 -5.57 -15.25
CA ARG A 19 -9.32 -5.93 -14.62
C ARG A 19 -8.13 -5.26 -15.31
N ARG A 20 -8.12 -5.29 -16.64
CA ARG A 20 -7.09 -4.68 -17.49
C ARG A 20 -6.99 -3.17 -17.27
N ASP A 21 -8.11 -2.46 -17.17
CA ASP A 21 -8.12 -1.02 -16.90
C ASP A 21 -7.49 -0.70 -15.54
N LYS A 22 -7.83 -1.50 -14.51
CA LYS A 22 -7.27 -1.34 -13.16
C LYS A 22 -5.77 -1.63 -13.14
N GLU A 23 -5.32 -2.66 -13.85
CA GLU A 23 -3.90 -3.02 -13.97
C GLU A 23 -3.12 -1.89 -14.68
N ALA A 24 -3.64 -1.39 -15.81
CA ALA A 24 -3.06 -0.26 -16.53
C ALA A 24 -3.01 1.01 -15.66
N PHE A 25 -4.07 1.29 -14.90
CA PHE A 25 -4.12 2.43 -13.99
C PHE A 25 -3.11 2.30 -12.84
N ALA A 26 -2.97 1.11 -12.25
CA ALA A 26 -1.97 0.85 -11.23
C ALA A 26 -0.53 0.98 -11.78
N ALA A 27 -0.29 0.54 -13.01
CA ALA A 27 0.99 0.75 -13.70
C ALA A 27 1.25 2.25 -13.95
N TRP A 28 0.24 2.99 -14.41
CA TRP A 28 0.34 4.45 -14.55
C TRP A 28 0.66 5.14 -13.20
N LEU A 29 0.00 4.76 -12.11
CA LEU A 29 0.27 5.29 -10.77
C LEU A 29 1.71 5.03 -10.33
N SER A 30 2.27 3.84 -10.63
CA SER A 30 3.67 3.51 -10.30
C SER A 30 4.69 4.43 -10.96
N ARG A 31 4.35 4.98 -12.14
CA ARG A 31 5.22 5.84 -12.96
C ARG A 31 4.99 7.33 -12.73
N SER A 32 3.78 7.73 -12.35
CA SER A 32 3.40 9.16 -12.25
C SER A 32 4.07 9.93 -11.10
N TYR A 33 4.97 9.30 -10.33
CA TYR A 33 5.73 9.92 -9.23
C TYR A 33 4.90 10.84 -8.31
N VAL A 34 3.63 10.53 -8.07
CA VAL A 34 2.79 11.30 -7.15
C VAL A 34 3.26 10.99 -5.73
N ARG A 35 4.23 11.77 -5.25
CA ARG A 35 4.77 11.66 -3.90
C ARG A 35 3.82 12.38 -2.94
N VAL A 36 3.11 11.60 -2.15
CA VAL A 36 2.41 12.11 -0.98
C VAL A 36 3.45 12.34 0.12
N GLU A 37 3.53 13.55 0.65
CA GLU A 37 4.34 13.83 1.84
C GLU A 37 3.70 13.14 3.06
N LEU A 38 4.37 12.13 3.57
CA LEU A 38 4.00 11.47 4.82
C LEU A 38 4.57 12.26 6.01
N PRO A 39 3.90 12.27 7.17
CA PRO A 39 4.45 12.88 8.38
C PRO A 39 5.85 12.33 8.68
N ASN A 40 6.81 13.22 8.97
CA ASN A 40 8.19 12.82 9.27
C ASN A 40 8.26 11.80 10.42
N GLU A 41 7.46 12.03 11.47
CA GLU A 41 7.33 11.10 12.60
C GLU A 41 6.89 9.71 12.13
N PHE A 42 5.87 9.63 11.26
CA PHE A 42 5.45 8.35 10.68
C PHE A 42 6.59 7.67 9.91
N VAL A 43 7.32 8.40 9.06
CA VAL A 43 8.43 7.83 8.27
C VAL A 43 9.52 7.25 9.17
N GLU A 44 9.89 7.96 10.24
CA GLU A 44 10.87 7.50 11.22
C GLU A 44 10.39 6.25 11.98
N LEU A 45 9.12 6.23 12.41
CA LEU A 45 8.51 5.08 13.08
C LEU A 45 8.41 3.87 12.14
N PHE A 46 7.97 4.06 10.90
CA PHE A 46 7.84 3.00 9.91
C PHE A 46 9.19 2.38 9.52
N GLY A 47 10.25 3.18 9.46
CA GLY A 47 11.63 2.70 9.29
C GLY A 47 12.13 1.94 10.52
N SER A 48 11.98 2.51 11.70
CA SER A 48 12.53 1.95 12.95
C SER A 48 11.80 0.70 13.45
N THR A 49 10.63 0.37 12.90
CA THR A 49 9.87 -0.88 13.14
C THR A 49 10.24 -1.99 12.16
N LYS A 50 11.12 -1.71 11.19
CA LYS A 50 11.48 -2.62 10.08
C LYS A 50 10.28 -3.07 9.22
N LEU A 51 9.15 -2.36 9.31
CA LEU A 51 7.99 -2.62 8.44
C LEU A 51 8.32 -2.29 6.99
N LYS A 52 9.01 -1.16 6.76
CA LYS A 52 9.54 -0.78 5.45
C LYS A 52 10.33 -1.92 4.79
N GLU A 53 11.34 -2.43 5.51
CA GLU A 53 12.21 -3.53 5.04
C GLU A 53 11.40 -4.80 4.77
N PHE A 54 10.44 -5.12 5.65
CA PHE A 54 9.58 -6.29 5.52
C PHE A 54 8.73 -6.23 4.24
N PHE A 55 7.95 -5.15 4.05
CA PHE A 55 7.07 -5.04 2.89
C PHE A 55 7.85 -4.92 1.58
N SER A 56 8.98 -4.20 1.55
CA SER A 56 9.87 -4.22 0.38
C SER A 56 10.41 -5.63 0.08
N GLY A 57 10.66 -6.45 1.10
CA GLY A 57 11.08 -7.84 0.93
C GLY A 57 9.99 -8.74 0.36
N VAL A 58 8.75 -8.60 0.85
CA VAL A 58 7.58 -9.31 0.31
C VAL A 58 7.35 -8.93 -1.15
N ALA A 59 7.37 -7.64 -1.44
CA ALA A 59 7.18 -7.13 -2.78
C ALA A 59 8.24 -7.67 -3.74
N LYS A 60 9.53 -7.62 -3.37
CA LYS A 60 10.64 -8.23 -4.11
C LYS A 60 10.48 -9.72 -4.37
N LYS A 61 10.02 -10.48 -3.37
CA LYS A 61 9.90 -11.93 -3.45
C LYS A 61 8.82 -12.36 -4.44
N TYR A 62 7.71 -11.61 -4.49
CA TYR A 62 6.56 -11.92 -5.34
C TYR A 62 6.39 -10.89 -6.45
N SER A 63 7.50 -10.55 -7.09
CA SER A 63 7.56 -9.39 -7.97
C SER A 63 6.66 -9.48 -9.18
N GLU A 64 6.43 -10.69 -9.66
CA GLU A 64 5.59 -10.96 -10.83
C GLU A 64 4.12 -11.18 -10.43
N GLN A 65 3.81 -11.28 -9.14
CA GLN A 65 2.47 -11.59 -8.64
C GLN A 65 1.81 -10.42 -7.92
N ILE A 66 2.59 -9.51 -7.32
CA ILE A 66 2.07 -8.35 -6.60
C ILE A 66 1.93 -7.18 -7.56
N GLN A 67 0.71 -6.73 -7.82
CA GLN A 67 0.43 -5.51 -8.59
C GLN A 67 0.90 -4.24 -7.87
N GLY A 68 0.81 -4.23 -6.53
CA GLY A 68 1.24 -3.10 -5.72
C GLY A 68 0.94 -3.28 -4.25
N ILE A 69 1.62 -2.50 -3.42
CA ILE A 69 1.34 -2.38 -1.99
C ILE A 69 0.79 -0.98 -1.74
N TYR A 70 -0.34 -0.92 -1.05
CA TYR A 70 -1.09 0.30 -0.80
C TYR A 70 -1.23 0.54 0.70
N LEU A 71 -1.07 1.79 1.11
CA LEU A 71 -1.08 2.23 2.50
C LEU A 71 -2.30 3.15 2.72
N ASP A 72 -3.10 2.84 3.72
CA ASP A 72 -4.11 3.72 4.31
C ASP A 72 -3.64 4.10 5.71
N LEU A 73 -3.26 5.37 5.86
CA LEU A 73 -2.75 5.92 7.12
C LEU A 73 -3.84 6.78 7.75
N ARG A 74 -4.17 6.49 9.01
CA ARG A 74 -5.16 7.25 9.79
C ARG A 74 -4.63 7.54 11.20
N PRO A 75 -5.07 8.62 11.84
CA PRO A 75 -4.85 8.79 13.28
C PRO A 75 -5.64 7.73 14.08
N ARG A 76 -5.12 7.33 15.24
CA ARG A 76 -5.70 6.31 16.13
C ARG A 76 -6.62 6.91 17.21
N SER A 77 -7.34 8.01 16.94
CA SER A 77 -8.27 8.58 17.93
C SER A 77 -9.66 8.87 17.35
N ASP A 78 -10.65 8.82 18.24
CA ASP A 78 -12.01 9.37 18.06
C ASP A 78 -12.01 10.92 18.10
N ASP A 79 -10.86 11.53 18.42
CA ASP A 79 -10.65 12.96 18.71
C ASP A 79 -9.98 13.71 17.55
N SER A 80 -9.85 13.08 16.37
CA SER A 80 -9.37 13.81 15.20
C SER A 80 -10.53 14.53 14.54
N ASP A 81 -10.62 15.86 14.72
CA ASP A 81 -11.37 16.75 13.82
C ASP A 81 -10.88 16.66 12.36
N ALA A 82 -9.78 15.93 12.13
CA ALA A 82 -9.27 15.58 10.81
C ALA A 82 -10.25 14.66 10.08
N GLN A 83 -11.13 15.26 9.30
CA GLN A 83 -11.84 14.56 8.23
C GLN A 83 -10.79 13.85 7.37
N TYR A 84 -10.90 12.53 7.20
CA TYR A 84 -10.00 11.76 6.36
C TYR A 84 -9.98 12.38 4.96
N SER A 85 -8.84 12.96 4.58
CA SER A 85 -8.56 13.40 3.24
C SER A 85 -7.17 12.93 2.84
N PRO A 86 -7.00 12.22 1.71
CA PRO A 86 -5.69 11.86 1.17
C PRO A 86 -4.75 13.06 1.00
N THR A 87 -5.29 14.27 0.86
CA THR A 87 -4.51 15.53 0.76
C THR A 87 -4.07 16.11 2.10
N GLN A 88 -4.54 15.55 3.22
CA GLN A 88 -4.25 16.05 4.57
C GLN A 88 -3.43 15.06 5.40
N VAL A 89 -2.95 13.95 4.82
CA VAL A 89 -2.16 12.92 5.50
C VAL A 89 -0.93 13.51 6.21
N ALA A 90 -0.29 14.54 5.63
CA ALA A 90 0.84 15.24 6.23
C ALA A 90 0.54 15.91 7.59
N LYS A 91 -0.74 16.11 7.94
CA LYS A 91 -1.19 16.73 9.19
C LYS A 91 -1.50 15.71 10.29
N PHE A 92 -1.43 14.41 10.01
CA PHE A 92 -1.76 13.39 10.99
C PHE A 92 -0.64 13.27 12.05
N VAL A 93 -1.05 13.46 13.31
CA VAL A 93 -0.20 13.24 14.48
C VAL A 93 -0.52 11.87 15.07
N GLY A 94 0.51 11.13 15.45
CA GLY A 94 0.36 9.79 16.01
C GLY A 94 -0.39 9.77 17.36
N PRO A 95 -0.85 8.59 17.83
CA PRO A 95 -0.60 7.27 17.25
C PRO A 95 -1.38 7.02 15.95
N TYR A 96 -0.88 6.10 15.13
CA TYR A 96 -1.37 5.81 13.78
C TYR A 96 -2.06 4.45 13.72
N GLN A 97 -3.17 4.38 12.97
CA GLN A 97 -3.68 3.15 12.39
C GLN A 97 -3.19 3.08 10.94
N LEU A 98 -2.39 2.05 10.63
CA LEU A 98 -1.88 1.81 9.29
C LEU A 98 -2.50 0.51 8.76
N ARG A 99 -3.30 0.62 7.69
CA ARG A 99 -3.70 -0.54 6.90
C ARG A 99 -2.77 -0.66 5.69
N VAL A 100 -2.19 -1.83 5.52
CA VAL A 100 -1.37 -2.18 4.36
C VAL A 100 -2.10 -3.24 3.55
N THR A 101 -2.50 -2.89 2.35
CA THR A 101 -3.14 -3.82 1.42
C THR A 101 -2.17 -4.22 0.32
N ILE A 102 -1.90 -5.51 0.21
CA ILE A 102 -1.11 -6.08 -0.87
C ILE A 102 -2.07 -6.53 -1.96
N VAL A 103 -2.05 -5.85 -3.10
CA VAL A 103 -2.87 -6.19 -4.26
C VAL A 103 -2.08 -7.15 -5.14
N VAL A 104 -2.61 -8.35 -5.34
CA VAL A 104 -2.04 -9.38 -6.21
C VAL A 104 -2.83 -9.49 -7.52
N GLN A 105 -2.16 -9.94 -8.56
CA GLN A 105 -2.76 -10.21 -9.87
C GLN A 105 -3.50 -11.55 -9.85
N ASP A 106 -2.87 -12.61 -9.32
CA ASP A 106 -3.41 -13.97 -9.35
C ASP A 106 -3.97 -14.35 -7.95
N PRO A 107 -5.24 -14.81 -7.86
CA PRO A 107 -5.77 -15.43 -6.64
C PRO A 107 -4.85 -16.50 -6.02
N ALA A 108 -4.11 -17.26 -6.83
CA ALA A 108 -3.20 -18.30 -6.35
C ALA A 108 -2.03 -17.73 -5.51
N ALA A 109 -1.69 -16.46 -5.69
CA ALA A 109 -0.63 -15.81 -4.91
C ALA A 109 -1.09 -15.35 -3.51
N VAL A 110 -2.41 -15.27 -3.27
CA VAL A 110 -2.97 -14.74 -2.02
C VAL A 110 -2.45 -15.53 -0.81
N GLU A 111 -2.61 -16.86 -0.81
CA GLU A 111 -2.20 -17.71 0.32
C GLU A 111 -0.69 -17.66 0.60
N ALA A 112 0.12 -17.58 -0.46
CA ALA A 112 1.57 -17.50 -0.36
C ALA A 112 2.02 -16.17 0.26
N VAL A 113 1.38 -15.06 -0.12
CA VAL A 113 1.65 -13.72 0.44
C VAL A 113 1.14 -13.64 1.88
N GLU A 114 -0.06 -14.13 2.17
CA GLU A 114 -0.60 -14.21 3.54
C GLU A 114 0.31 -15.02 4.48
N THR A 115 0.92 -16.09 3.96
CA THR A 115 1.89 -16.87 4.71
C THR A 115 3.15 -16.07 5.06
N GLU A 116 3.62 -15.19 4.17
CA GLU A 116 4.68 -14.25 4.54
C GLU A 116 4.23 -13.23 5.58
N LEU A 117 2.99 -12.75 5.52
CA LEU A 117 2.46 -11.80 6.52
C LEU A 117 2.45 -12.37 7.94
N LYS A 118 2.30 -13.69 8.12
CA LYS A 118 2.45 -14.36 9.43
C LYS A 118 3.80 -14.09 10.07
N ALA A 119 4.85 -13.85 9.27
CA ALA A 119 6.17 -13.49 9.78
C ALA A 119 6.22 -12.13 10.51
N LEU A 120 5.22 -11.26 10.35
CA LEU A 120 5.07 -10.05 11.19
C LEU A 120 4.89 -10.40 12.67
N VAL A 121 4.26 -11.54 12.95
CA VAL A 121 4.04 -12.08 14.29
C VAL A 121 5.18 -13.02 14.68
N ASP A 122 5.58 -13.92 13.77
CA ASP A 122 6.49 -15.03 14.11
C ASP A 122 7.96 -14.62 14.16
N LYS A 123 8.41 -13.74 13.25
CA LYS A 123 9.82 -13.33 13.18
C LYS A 123 10.07 -12.17 14.13
N ARG A 124 10.71 -12.48 15.25
CA ARG A 124 11.06 -11.49 16.27
C ARG A 124 12.28 -10.65 15.89
N ILE A 125 12.18 -9.34 16.11
CA ILE A 125 13.24 -8.36 15.92
C ILE A 125 13.79 -7.87 17.26
N PRO A 126 15.05 -7.41 17.33
CA PRO A 126 15.59 -6.79 18.55
C PRO A 126 14.81 -5.52 18.94
N ALA A 127 14.50 -5.39 20.23
CA ALA A 127 13.87 -4.22 20.86
C ALA A 127 14.46 -3.99 22.27
N ALA A 128 14.12 -2.86 22.88
CA ALA A 128 14.47 -2.60 24.27
C ALA A 128 13.79 -3.66 25.16
N GLY A 129 14.59 -4.47 25.87
CA GLY A 129 14.07 -5.55 26.72
C GLY A 129 13.94 -6.93 26.06
N GLY A 130 14.39 -7.11 24.81
CA GLY A 130 14.51 -8.44 24.20
C GLY A 130 14.09 -8.50 22.73
N LYS A 131 13.75 -9.70 22.25
CA LYS A 131 13.21 -9.89 20.89
C LYS A 131 11.68 -9.91 20.93
N VAL A 132 11.03 -9.04 20.18
CA VAL A 132 9.56 -8.94 20.05
C VAL A 132 9.13 -9.11 18.60
N SER A 133 7.86 -9.45 18.34
CA SER A 133 7.34 -9.47 16.97
C SER A 133 7.37 -8.06 16.35
N ARG A 134 7.40 -7.98 15.02
CA ARG A 134 7.31 -6.67 14.33
C ARG A 134 5.99 -5.98 14.66
N LEU A 135 4.89 -6.73 14.70
CA LEU A 135 3.58 -6.20 15.07
C LEU A 135 3.59 -5.56 16.47
N LYS A 136 4.21 -6.21 17.46
CA LYS A 136 4.33 -5.68 18.81
C LYS A 136 5.25 -4.45 18.86
N ALA A 137 6.40 -4.51 18.19
CA ALA A 137 7.32 -3.36 18.11
C ALA A 137 6.67 -2.13 17.48
N SER A 138 5.83 -2.33 16.46
CA SER A 138 5.05 -1.26 15.84
C SER A 138 4.01 -0.68 16.78
N ALA A 139 3.24 -1.53 17.45
CA ALA A 139 2.22 -1.08 18.40
C ALA A 139 2.82 -0.30 19.58
N GLU A 140 3.95 -0.75 20.15
CA GLU A 140 4.68 -0.05 21.22
C GLU A 140 5.20 1.33 20.78
N LYS A 141 5.42 1.51 19.46
CA LYS A 141 5.84 2.76 18.83
C LYS A 141 4.67 3.58 18.29
N GLY A 142 3.43 3.20 18.61
CA GLY A 142 2.23 3.93 18.21
C GLY A 142 1.75 3.66 16.79
N ILE A 143 2.14 2.55 16.15
CA ILE A 143 1.58 2.09 14.87
C ILE A 143 0.77 0.81 15.09
N ASP A 144 -0.54 0.91 14.98
CA ASP A 144 -1.42 -0.24 14.89
C ASP A 144 -1.52 -0.69 13.43
N LEU A 145 -0.89 -1.82 13.12
CA LEU A 145 -0.81 -2.36 11.78
C LEU A 145 -1.96 -3.35 11.51
N ILE A 146 -2.67 -3.12 10.42
CA ILE A 146 -3.63 -4.04 9.81
C ILE A 146 -3.08 -4.42 8.43
N THR A 147 -3.15 -5.70 8.06
CA THR A 147 -2.66 -6.14 6.75
C THR A 147 -3.71 -6.99 6.05
N ASP A 148 -3.92 -6.70 4.76
CA ASP A 148 -4.84 -7.44 3.91
C ASP A 148 -4.12 -7.86 2.61
N VAL A 149 -4.52 -8.99 2.04
CA VAL A 149 -4.11 -9.42 0.70
C VAL A 149 -5.36 -9.60 -0.13
N VAL A 150 -5.39 -8.97 -1.30
CA VAL A 150 -6.57 -8.93 -2.16
C VAL A 150 -6.15 -9.09 -3.61
N THR A 151 -7.05 -9.57 -4.45
CA THR A 151 -6.85 -9.50 -5.90
C THR A 151 -7.24 -8.11 -6.41
N ILE A 152 -6.67 -7.69 -7.54
CA ILE A 152 -7.06 -6.44 -8.21
C ILE A 152 -8.55 -6.38 -8.58
N ASP A 153 -9.18 -7.54 -8.78
CA ASP A 153 -10.60 -7.64 -9.04
C ASP A 153 -11.45 -7.17 -7.85
N GLY A 154 -10.95 -7.36 -6.63
CA GLY A 154 -11.59 -6.91 -5.39
C GLY A 154 -11.44 -5.41 -5.10
N TRP A 155 -10.72 -4.66 -5.94
CA TRP A 155 -10.48 -3.22 -5.76
C TRP A 155 -11.07 -2.39 -6.89
N THR A 156 -11.57 -1.20 -6.57
CA THR A 156 -12.02 -0.22 -7.55
C THR A 156 -10.89 0.74 -7.92
N ALA A 157 -11.05 1.49 -9.03
CA ALA A 157 -10.13 2.58 -9.36
C ALA A 157 -10.07 3.65 -8.24
N ARG A 158 -11.20 3.88 -7.54
CA ARG A 158 -11.25 4.78 -6.38
C ARG A 158 -10.38 4.28 -5.24
N ASP A 159 -10.36 2.98 -4.97
CA ASP A 159 -9.49 2.40 -3.95
C ASP A 159 -8.01 2.59 -4.34
N LEU A 160 -7.67 2.34 -5.61
CA LEU A 160 -6.30 2.55 -6.11
C LEU A 160 -5.83 4.02 -5.98
N MET A 161 -6.74 4.99 -6.13
CA MET A 161 -6.44 6.43 -5.97
C MET A 161 -6.45 6.90 -4.52
N GLY A 162 -7.36 6.37 -3.70
CA GLY A 162 -7.60 6.81 -2.34
C GLY A 162 -6.53 6.33 -1.35
N ASN A 163 -5.68 5.40 -1.77
CA ASN A 163 -4.61 4.83 -0.97
C ASN A 163 -3.23 5.28 -1.47
N ILE A 164 -2.26 5.35 -0.56
CA ILE A 164 -0.89 5.74 -0.87
C ILE A 164 -0.13 4.52 -1.40
N ARG A 165 0.37 4.59 -2.63
CA ARG A 165 1.19 3.49 -3.19
C ARG A 165 2.58 3.47 -2.54
N PHE A 166 2.98 2.32 -2.03
CA PHE A 166 4.31 2.10 -1.45
C PHE A 166 5.34 1.90 -2.57
N THR A 167 6.20 2.90 -2.78
CA THR A 167 7.07 3.01 -3.96
C THR A 167 8.54 2.61 -3.73
N ASP A 168 8.94 2.27 -2.51
CA ASP A 168 10.34 1.86 -2.22
C ASP A 168 10.77 0.60 -2.98
N TRP A 169 9.81 -0.19 -3.45
CA TRP A 169 10.03 -1.22 -4.45
C TRP A 169 8.77 -1.33 -5.32
N ASP A 170 8.87 -0.95 -6.59
CA ASP A 170 7.74 -0.97 -7.51
C ASP A 170 8.18 -1.46 -8.90
N HIS A 171 7.97 -2.75 -9.16
CA HIS A 171 8.39 -3.39 -10.41
C HIS A 171 7.65 -2.82 -11.65
N LEU A 172 6.45 -2.25 -11.47
CA LEU A 172 5.68 -1.67 -12.57
C LEU A 172 6.24 -0.34 -13.07
N SER A 173 7.15 0.29 -12.32
CA SER A 173 7.83 1.51 -12.77
C SER A 173 8.69 1.30 -14.02
N GLY A 174 9.09 0.05 -14.31
CA GLY A 174 9.92 -0.32 -15.46
C GLY A 174 9.18 -1.05 -16.59
N THR A 175 7.91 -1.41 -16.42
CA THR A 175 7.12 -2.07 -17.48
C THR A 175 6.70 -1.06 -18.55
N ASP A 176 7.01 -1.37 -19.80
CA ASP A 176 6.68 -0.56 -20.99
C ASP A 176 5.16 -0.67 -21.29
N GLU A 177 4.50 0.42 -21.70
CA GLU A 177 3.05 0.42 -22.02
C GLU A 177 2.70 -0.39 -23.29
N SER A 178 3.71 -0.96 -23.94
CA SER A 178 3.66 -1.50 -25.30
C SER A 178 3.41 -3.01 -25.39
N ASP A 179 3.14 -3.71 -24.28
CA ASP A 179 2.61 -5.08 -24.32
C ASP A 179 1.07 -5.07 -24.30
N PRO A 180 0.40 -5.28 -25.46
CA PRO A 180 -1.06 -5.32 -25.60
C PRO A 180 -1.71 -6.61 -25.09
#